data_AF-U3GSN4-F1
#
_entry.id   AF-U3GSN4-F1
#
_cell.length_a   1.000
_cell.length_b   1.000
_cell.length_c   1.000
_cell.angle_alpha   90.00
_cell.angle_beta   90.00
_cell.angle_gamma   90.00
#
_symmetry.space_group_name_H-M   'P 1'
#
loop_
_entity.id
_entity.type
_entity.pdbx_description
1 polymer ?
#
loop_
_entity_poly.entity_id
_entity_poly.type
_entity_poly.pdbx_seq_one_letter_code
_entity_poly.pdbx_strand_id
1 'polypeptide(L)'
;MSKAKTLLISCFIVLSVTACAPKDQAADMDYDQTKKMVVDILKTDDGKKAIKEILNDDAMNEALVIDQNAIKGTIEKTLTSKKGAEFWKTIFEDSKFAESFAKTLQPEHEKIIKKLMKDPDYQKSFMQIMQDPGMDKKYYELVKSQKFRSYLEDVITETLSSPLFKKQFEDELKKAASSSEKESQ
;
A
#
# COMPACT_ATOMS: atom_id res chain seq x y z
N MET A 1 -17.09 -82.73 -73.71
CA MET A 1 -16.52 -82.10 -72.49
C MET A 1 -15.39 -81.09 -72.79
N SER A 2 -15.53 -80.23 -73.80
CA SER A 2 -14.52 -79.18 -74.10
C SER A 2 -15.11 -77.77 -74.09
N LYS A 3 -16.34 -77.57 -74.60
CA LYS A 3 -16.96 -76.24 -74.68
C LYS A 3 -17.43 -75.65 -73.34
N ALA A 4 -17.77 -76.48 -72.36
CA ALA A 4 -18.20 -76.02 -71.02
C ALA A 4 -17.03 -75.56 -70.13
N LYS A 5 -15.82 -76.10 -70.35
CA LYS A 5 -14.62 -75.70 -69.61
C LYS A 5 -14.06 -74.35 -70.09
N THR A 6 -14.16 -74.07 -71.39
CA THR A 6 -13.73 -72.79 -71.97
C THR A 6 -14.62 -71.62 -71.53
N LEU A 7 -15.92 -71.85 -71.32
CA LEU A 7 -16.86 -70.82 -70.88
C LEU A 7 -16.72 -70.50 -69.38
N LEU A 8 -16.35 -71.49 -68.56
CA LEU A 8 -16.07 -71.32 -67.13
C LEU A 8 -14.73 -70.60 -66.86
N ILE A 9 -13.72 -70.79 -67.73
CA ILE A 9 -12.43 -70.10 -67.65
C ILE A 9 -12.54 -68.62 -68.10
N SER A 10 -13.40 -68.33 -69.09
CA SER A 10 -13.66 -66.96 -69.54
C SER A 10 -14.37 -66.11 -68.47
N CYS A 11 -15.22 -66.71 -67.65
CA CYS A 11 -15.94 -66.02 -66.58
C CYS A 11 -15.03 -65.67 -65.37
N PHE A 12 -13.96 -66.44 -65.14
CA PHE A 12 -13.04 -66.21 -64.02
C PHE A 12 -12.04 -65.06 -64.28
N ILE A 13 -11.71 -64.78 -65.56
CA ILE A 13 -10.77 -63.72 -65.95
C ILE A 13 -11.40 -62.32 -65.87
N VAL A 14 -12.72 -62.20 -66.03
CA VAL A 14 -13.45 -60.92 -65.94
C VAL A 14 -13.62 -60.44 -64.49
N LEU A 15 -13.55 -61.34 -63.51
CA LEU A 15 -13.68 -61.01 -62.07
C LEU A 15 -12.39 -60.51 -61.41
N SER A 16 -11.23 -60.61 -62.07
CA SER A 16 -9.92 -60.24 -61.50
C SER A 16 -9.45 -58.80 -61.82
N VAL A 17 -10.21 -58.00 -62.56
CA VAL A 17 -9.78 -56.65 -63.01
C VAL A 17 -10.34 -55.51 -62.13
N THR A 18 -11.15 -55.77 -61.10
CA THR A 18 -11.69 -54.74 -60.19
C THR A 18 -11.00 -54.66 -58.82
N ALA A 19 -9.83 -55.29 -58.65
CA ALA A 19 -9.01 -55.11 -57.45
C ALA A 19 -8.16 -53.82 -57.52
N CYS A 20 -8.80 -52.66 -57.46
CA CYS A 20 -8.15 -51.42 -57.06
C CYS A 20 -8.47 -51.19 -55.58
N ALA A 21 -7.59 -51.67 -54.70
CA ALA A 21 -7.66 -51.34 -53.28
C ALA A 21 -7.20 -49.87 -53.11
N PRO A 22 -7.99 -48.99 -52.48
CA PRO A 22 -7.43 -47.76 -51.93
C PRO A 22 -6.48 -48.18 -50.82
N LYS A 23 -5.22 -47.79 -50.95
CA LYS A 23 -4.22 -47.95 -49.91
C LYS A 23 -4.57 -46.95 -48.81
N ASP A 24 -5.31 -47.38 -47.79
CA ASP A 24 -5.53 -46.60 -46.57
C ASP A 24 -4.21 -46.48 -45.80
N GLN A 25 -3.41 -45.50 -46.21
CA GLN A 25 -2.19 -45.05 -45.55
C GLN A 25 -1.98 -43.57 -45.91
N ALA A 26 -2.94 -42.72 -45.53
CA ALA A 26 -2.87 -41.28 -45.81
C ALA A 26 -3.42 -40.38 -44.70
N ALA A 27 -3.91 -40.92 -43.58
CA ALA A 27 -4.55 -40.08 -42.54
C ALA A 27 -3.61 -39.65 -41.41
N ASP A 28 -2.68 -40.52 -40.96
CA ASP A 28 -1.82 -40.21 -39.79
C ASP A 28 -0.56 -39.39 -40.14
N MET A 29 0.01 -39.55 -41.35
CA MET A 29 1.17 -38.74 -41.78
C MET A 29 0.81 -37.29 -42.10
N ASP A 30 -0.44 -37.03 -42.47
CA ASP A 30 -0.90 -35.70 -42.89
C ASP A 30 -1.23 -34.80 -41.70
N TYR A 31 -1.67 -35.40 -40.57
CA TYR A 31 -1.94 -34.66 -39.34
C TYR A 31 -0.69 -34.04 -38.72
N ASP A 32 0.40 -34.81 -38.60
CA ASP A 32 1.67 -34.31 -38.05
C ASP A 32 2.32 -33.25 -38.95
N GLN A 33 2.23 -33.43 -40.27
CA GLN A 33 2.70 -32.44 -41.24
C GLN A 33 1.85 -31.16 -41.21
N THR A 34 0.53 -31.29 -41.14
CA THR A 34 -0.39 -30.15 -41.02
C THR A 34 -0.18 -29.41 -39.70
N LYS A 35 0.00 -30.12 -38.58
CA LYS A 35 0.32 -29.53 -37.29
C LYS A 35 1.63 -28.74 -37.34
N LYS A 36 2.67 -29.30 -37.95
CA LYS A 36 3.96 -28.62 -38.11
C LYS A 36 3.81 -27.38 -38.98
N MET A 37 3.09 -27.47 -40.09
CA MET A 37 2.79 -26.34 -40.98
C MET A 37 2.02 -25.23 -40.25
N VAL A 38 0.99 -25.55 -39.47
CA VAL A 38 0.23 -24.57 -38.68
C VAL A 38 1.10 -23.91 -37.61
N VAL A 39 1.92 -24.69 -36.90
CA VAL A 39 2.88 -24.14 -35.92
C VAL A 39 3.90 -23.23 -36.58
N ASP A 40 4.38 -23.58 -37.77
CA ASP A 40 5.34 -22.77 -38.51
C ASP A 40 4.68 -21.48 -39.02
N ILE A 41 3.44 -21.52 -39.53
CA ILE A 41 2.63 -20.34 -39.90
C ILE A 41 2.41 -19.41 -38.70
N LEU A 42 2.09 -19.94 -37.52
CA LEU A 42 1.93 -19.10 -36.32
C LEU A 42 3.26 -18.45 -35.88
N LYS A 43 4.40 -19.06 -36.20
CA LYS A 43 5.73 -18.54 -35.88
C LYS A 43 6.27 -17.57 -36.92
N THR A 44 5.73 -17.54 -38.13
CA THR A 44 6.14 -16.57 -39.16
C THR A 44 5.78 -15.15 -38.73
N ASP A 45 6.42 -14.18 -39.37
CA ASP A 45 6.17 -12.77 -39.11
C ASP A 45 4.72 -12.38 -39.46
N ASP A 46 4.15 -13.00 -40.49
CA ASP A 46 2.74 -12.81 -40.88
C ASP A 46 1.79 -13.37 -39.82
N GLY A 47 2.06 -14.57 -39.27
CA GLY A 47 1.26 -15.15 -38.18
C GLY A 47 1.31 -14.29 -36.92
N LYS A 48 2.50 -13.81 -36.53
CA LYS A 48 2.65 -12.88 -35.39
C LYS A 48 1.95 -11.54 -35.66
N LYS A 49 1.99 -11.04 -36.90
CA LYS A 49 1.33 -9.79 -37.28
C LYS A 49 -0.18 -9.92 -37.23
N ALA A 50 -0.74 -11.01 -37.75
CA ALA A 50 -2.17 -11.30 -37.67
C ALA A 50 -2.66 -11.41 -36.21
N ILE A 51 -1.91 -12.10 -35.33
CA ILE A 51 -2.24 -12.16 -33.90
C ILE A 51 -2.19 -10.76 -33.25
N LYS A 52 -1.19 -9.94 -33.58
CA LYS A 52 -1.11 -8.57 -33.07
C LYS A 52 -2.27 -7.70 -33.54
N GLU A 53 -2.67 -7.82 -34.80
CA GLU A 53 -3.82 -7.10 -35.36
C GLU A 53 -5.12 -7.51 -34.65
N ILE A 54 -5.29 -8.80 -34.39
CA ILE A 54 -6.43 -9.33 -33.62
C ILE A 54 -6.40 -8.87 -32.16
N LEU A 55 -5.23 -8.83 -31.50
CA LEU A 55 -5.10 -8.32 -30.13
C LEU A 55 -5.30 -6.79 -30.02
N ASN A 56 -5.09 -6.06 -31.11
CA ASN A 56 -5.38 -4.63 -31.18
C ASN A 56 -6.85 -4.33 -31.51
N ASP A 57 -7.66 -5.36 -31.73
CA ASP A 57 -9.11 -5.23 -31.86
C ASP A 57 -9.75 -5.12 -30.47
N ASP A 58 -10.53 -4.06 -30.26
CA ASP A 58 -11.21 -3.79 -28.99
C ASP A 58 -12.14 -4.94 -28.57
N ALA A 59 -12.80 -5.60 -29.54
CA ALA A 59 -13.67 -6.73 -29.27
C ALA A 59 -12.91 -7.96 -28.76
N MET A 60 -11.66 -8.14 -29.20
CA MET A 60 -10.80 -9.21 -28.71
C MET A 60 -10.21 -8.88 -27.33
N ASN A 61 -9.86 -7.62 -27.08
CA ASN A 61 -9.41 -7.16 -25.75
C ASN A 61 -10.48 -7.37 -24.67
N GLU A 62 -11.75 -7.15 -25.01
CA GLU A 62 -12.88 -7.43 -24.11
C GLU A 62 -13.14 -8.94 -23.93
N ALA A 63 -12.90 -9.75 -24.96
CA ALA A 63 -13.09 -11.20 -24.93
C ALA A 63 -11.94 -11.98 -24.25
N LEU A 64 -10.78 -11.34 -24.04
CA LEU A 64 -9.66 -11.93 -23.29
C LEU A 64 -10.04 -12.09 -21.82
N VAL A 65 -10.40 -13.32 -21.44
CA VAL A 65 -10.60 -13.69 -20.03
C VAL A 65 -9.23 -13.70 -19.35
N ILE A 66 -8.87 -12.56 -18.75
CA ILE A 66 -7.66 -12.50 -17.93
C ILE A 66 -7.94 -13.22 -16.62
N ASP A 67 -7.12 -14.22 -16.30
CA ASP A 67 -7.21 -14.96 -15.04
C ASP A 67 -7.03 -13.99 -13.86
N GLN A 68 -8.12 -13.75 -13.13
CA GLN A 68 -8.13 -12.88 -11.97
C GLN A 68 -7.18 -13.36 -10.87
N ASN A 69 -6.96 -14.68 -10.75
CA ASN A 69 -6.03 -15.23 -9.76
C ASN A 69 -4.58 -14.93 -10.13
N ALA A 70 -4.24 -15.04 -11.42
CA ALA A 70 -2.92 -14.66 -11.91
C ALA A 70 -2.65 -13.15 -11.76
N ILE A 71 -3.66 -12.30 -12.03
CA ILE A 71 -3.55 -10.84 -11.80
C ILE A 71 -3.35 -10.56 -10.30
N LYS A 72 -4.22 -11.10 -9.45
CA LYS A 72 -4.16 -10.87 -8.00
C LYS A 72 -2.82 -11.31 -7.43
N GLY A 73 -2.36 -12.51 -7.79
CA GLY A 73 -1.05 -13.02 -7.36
C GLY A 73 0.11 -12.17 -7.85
N THR A 74 0.02 -11.62 -9.07
CA THR A 74 1.04 -10.72 -9.63
C THR A 74 1.05 -9.37 -8.93
N ILE A 75 -0.11 -8.78 -8.66
CA ILE A 75 -0.24 -7.52 -7.92
C ILE A 75 0.29 -7.69 -6.50
N GLU A 76 -0.15 -8.73 -5.79
CA GLU A 76 0.30 -9.02 -4.42
C GLU A 76 1.82 -9.22 -4.38
N LYS A 77 2.36 -10.05 -5.27
CA LYS A 77 3.81 -10.27 -5.37
C LYS A 77 4.56 -8.98 -5.70
N THR A 78 4.02 -8.14 -6.59
CA THR A 78 4.68 -6.89 -6.98
C THR A 78 4.69 -5.90 -5.83
N LEU A 79 3.55 -5.69 -5.16
CA LEU A 79 3.41 -4.76 -4.04
C LEU A 79 4.20 -5.19 -2.81
N THR A 80 4.30 -6.49 -2.55
CA THR A 80 5.07 -7.05 -1.41
C THR A 80 6.55 -7.28 -1.72
N SER A 81 6.97 -7.16 -2.99
CA SER A 81 8.37 -7.34 -3.37
C SER A 81 9.24 -6.15 -2.94
N LYS A 82 10.55 -6.39 -2.86
CA LYS A 82 11.56 -5.33 -2.68
C LYS A 82 11.46 -4.24 -3.75
N LYS A 83 11.19 -4.63 -5.01
CA LYS A 83 11.00 -3.70 -6.13
C LYS A 83 9.77 -2.81 -5.93
N GLY A 84 8.70 -3.36 -5.35
CA GLY A 84 7.52 -2.59 -4.95
C GLY A 84 7.83 -1.56 -3.86
N ALA A 85 8.58 -1.97 -2.82
CA ALA A 85 9.02 -1.06 -1.77
C ALA A 85 9.94 0.07 -2.30
N GLU A 86 10.86 -0.26 -3.20
CA GLU A 86 11.71 0.72 -3.89
C GLU A 86 10.88 1.67 -4.77
N PHE A 87 9.92 1.15 -5.53
CA PHE A 87 9.00 1.97 -6.32
C PHE A 87 8.27 2.99 -5.44
N TRP A 88 7.69 2.56 -4.32
CA TRP A 88 7.02 3.46 -3.39
C TRP A 88 7.98 4.51 -2.85
N LYS A 89 9.19 4.11 -2.43
CA LYS A 89 10.21 5.06 -1.96
C LYS A 89 10.51 6.15 -2.99
N THR A 90 10.76 5.76 -4.25
CA THR A 90 11.05 6.70 -5.34
C THR A 90 9.85 7.60 -5.65
N ILE A 91 8.64 7.05 -5.67
CA ILE A 91 7.43 7.83 -5.98
C ILE A 91 7.09 8.83 -4.87
N PHE A 92 7.39 8.51 -3.60
CA PHE A 92 7.25 9.46 -2.50
C PHE A 92 8.28 10.60 -2.53
N GLU A 93 9.37 10.48 -3.30
CA GLU A 93 10.31 11.59 -3.55
C GLU A 93 9.76 12.60 -4.57
N ASP A 94 8.74 12.23 -5.36
CA ASP A 94 8.04 13.18 -6.24
C ASP A 94 7.10 14.07 -5.42
N SER A 95 7.40 15.38 -5.40
CA SER A 95 6.64 16.36 -4.62
C SER A 95 5.18 16.46 -5.02
N LYS A 96 4.82 16.30 -6.30
CA LYS A 96 3.42 16.36 -6.74
C LYS A 96 2.65 15.14 -6.27
N PHE A 97 3.26 13.97 -6.39
CA PHE A 97 2.67 12.74 -5.87
C PHE A 97 2.49 12.82 -4.35
N ALA A 98 3.55 13.20 -3.63
CA ALA A 98 3.52 13.33 -2.18
C ALA A 98 2.46 14.35 -1.72
N GLU A 99 2.33 15.49 -2.41
CA GLU A 99 1.31 16.49 -2.12
C GLU A 99 -0.11 15.95 -2.33
N SER A 100 -0.38 15.33 -3.49
CA SER A 100 -1.68 14.74 -3.78
C SER A 100 -2.03 13.64 -2.77
N PHE A 101 -1.08 12.76 -2.46
CA PHE A 101 -1.25 11.69 -1.49
C PHE A 101 -1.53 12.25 -0.08
N ALA A 102 -0.76 13.25 0.37
CA ALA A 102 -0.96 13.89 1.66
C ALA A 102 -2.32 14.58 1.74
N LYS A 103 -2.76 15.28 0.69
CA LYS A 103 -4.09 15.92 0.62
C LYS A 103 -5.22 14.90 0.74
N THR A 104 -5.09 13.75 0.08
CA THR A 104 -6.09 12.68 0.19
C THR A 104 -6.14 12.09 1.60
N LEU A 105 -4.99 11.93 2.27
CA LEU A 105 -4.93 11.41 3.63
C LEU A 105 -5.28 12.43 4.72
N GLN A 106 -5.20 13.74 4.42
CA GLN A 106 -5.35 14.80 5.40
C GLN A 106 -6.57 14.65 6.32
N PRO A 107 -7.79 14.36 5.83
CA PRO A 107 -8.97 14.25 6.70
C PRO A 107 -8.87 13.09 7.70
N GLU A 108 -8.36 11.94 7.27
CA GLU A 108 -8.19 10.77 8.15
C GLU A 108 -6.99 10.96 9.09
N HIS A 109 -5.91 11.56 8.59
CA HIS A 109 -4.74 11.89 9.40
C HIS A 109 -5.09 12.87 10.52
N GLU A 110 -5.89 13.90 10.24
CA GLU A 110 -6.40 14.84 11.25
C GLU A 110 -7.27 14.13 12.29
N LYS A 111 -8.16 13.22 11.87
CA LYS A 111 -8.97 12.42 12.80
C LYS A 111 -8.11 11.55 13.70
N ILE A 112 -7.06 10.93 13.16
CA ILE A 112 -6.11 10.11 13.92
C ILE A 112 -5.39 10.98 14.95
N ILE A 113 -4.82 12.12 14.54
CA ILE A 113 -4.14 13.04 15.48
C ILE A 113 -5.10 13.50 16.58
N LYS A 114 -6.33 13.88 16.25
CA LYS A 114 -7.33 14.28 17.26
C LYS A 114 -7.69 13.18 18.24
N LYS A 115 -7.71 11.92 17.79
CA LYS A 115 -7.89 10.76 18.67
C LYS A 115 -6.66 10.51 19.53
N LEU A 116 -5.46 10.54 18.94
CA LEU A 116 -4.19 10.39 19.64
C LEU A 116 -3.98 11.47 20.70
N MET A 117 -4.40 12.72 20.48
CA MET A 117 -4.34 13.76 21.51
C MET A 117 -5.14 13.43 22.78
N LYS A 118 -6.09 12.48 22.71
CA LYS A 118 -6.86 11.99 23.87
C LYS A 118 -6.31 10.68 24.43
N ASP A 119 -5.33 10.08 23.75
CA ASP A 119 -4.68 8.85 24.15
C ASP A 119 -3.59 9.14 25.19
N PRO A 120 -3.57 8.43 26.34
CA PRO A 120 -2.60 8.68 27.41
C PRO A 120 -1.14 8.50 27.00
N ASP A 121 -0.82 7.53 26.15
CA ASP A 121 0.56 7.24 25.74
C ASP A 121 1.08 8.31 24.77
N TYR A 122 0.22 8.75 23.85
CA TYR A 122 0.53 9.87 22.98
C TYR A 122 0.67 11.17 23.78
N GLN A 123 -0.21 11.43 24.76
CA GLN A 123 -0.09 12.59 25.65
C GLN A 123 1.21 12.58 26.43
N LYS A 124 1.64 11.42 26.94
CA LYS A 124 2.93 11.26 27.63
C LYS A 124 4.10 11.63 26.73
N SER A 125 4.10 11.11 25.50
CA SER A 125 5.13 11.43 24.50
C SER A 125 5.11 12.92 24.14
N PHE A 126 3.92 13.51 24.02
CA PHE A 126 3.76 14.93 23.76
C PHE A 126 4.25 15.80 24.93
N MET A 127 4.01 15.40 26.18
CA MET A 127 4.54 16.10 27.36
C MET A 127 6.06 16.07 27.42
N GLN A 128 6.71 14.99 26.98
CA GLN A 128 8.18 14.96 26.88
C GLN A 128 8.70 15.99 25.89
N ILE A 129 8.01 16.18 24.75
CA ILE A 129 8.35 17.23 23.78
C ILE A 129 8.20 18.63 24.42
N MET A 130 7.17 18.82 25.24
CA MET A 130 6.92 20.10 25.94
C MET A 130 7.94 20.40 27.04
N GLN A 131 8.71 19.42 27.49
CA GLN A 131 9.80 19.53 28.47
C GLN A 131 11.17 19.78 27.81
N ASP A 132 11.20 20.04 26.49
CA ASP A 132 12.45 20.40 25.82
C ASP A 132 13.04 21.71 26.39
N PRO A 133 14.36 21.82 26.58
CA PRO A 133 15.00 23.03 27.13
C PRO A 133 14.71 24.32 26.33
N GLY A 134 14.37 24.22 25.05
CA GLY A 134 13.91 25.35 24.24
C GLY A 134 12.54 25.89 24.69
N MET A 135 11.67 25.01 25.20
CA MET A 135 10.37 25.37 25.76
C MET A 135 10.49 26.00 27.15
N ASP A 136 11.43 25.54 27.97
CA ASP A 136 11.71 26.13 29.29
C ASP A 136 12.00 27.64 29.22
N LYS A 137 12.76 28.08 28.21
CA LYS A 137 13.01 29.51 27.99
C LYS A 137 11.72 30.28 27.71
N LYS A 138 10.81 29.73 26.91
CA LYS A 138 9.52 30.36 26.62
C LYS A 138 8.61 30.39 27.85
N TYR A 139 8.59 29.33 28.66
CA TYR A 139 7.88 29.34 29.94
C TYR A 139 8.46 30.37 30.89
N TYR A 140 9.79 30.49 30.94
CA TYR A 140 10.47 31.48 31.76
C TYR A 140 10.15 32.93 31.36
N GLU A 141 10.06 33.20 30.06
CA GLU A 141 9.59 34.50 29.56
C GLU A 141 8.12 34.75 29.91
N LEU A 142 7.27 33.71 29.83
CA LEU A 142 5.85 33.81 30.15
C LEU A 142 5.62 34.16 31.62
N VAL A 143 6.32 33.51 32.56
CA VAL A 143 6.21 33.83 34.00
C VAL A 143 6.76 35.22 34.34
N LYS A 144 7.62 35.79 33.49
CA LYS A 144 8.08 37.17 33.62
C LYS A 144 7.15 38.20 32.98
N SER A 145 6.16 37.76 32.21
CA SER A 145 5.24 38.66 31.53
C SER A 145 4.46 39.53 32.53
N GLN A 146 4.12 40.75 32.13
CA GLN A 146 3.38 41.68 32.99
C GLN A 146 2.06 41.08 33.49
N LYS A 147 1.34 40.35 32.63
CA LYS A 147 0.08 39.69 32.99
C LYS A 147 0.27 38.64 34.09
N PHE A 148 1.33 37.84 34.00
CA PHE A 148 1.63 36.84 35.03
C PHE A 148 2.10 37.50 36.33
N ARG A 149 2.86 38.60 36.25
CA ARG A 149 3.28 39.37 37.43
C ARG A 149 2.10 39.96 38.19
N SER A 150 1.12 40.55 37.50
CA SER A 150 -0.09 41.07 38.16
C SER A 150 -0.85 39.95 38.87
N TYR A 151 -1.02 38.80 38.21
CA TYR A 151 -1.63 37.63 38.86
C TYR A 151 -0.82 37.14 40.08
N LEU A 152 0.52 37.12 39.99
CA LEU A 152 1.38 36.78 41.13
C LEU A 152 1.23 37.77 42.28
N GLU A 153 1.11 39.07 41.99
CA GLU A 153 0.90 40.12 42.98
C GLU A 153 -0.42 39.93 43.72
N ASP A 154 -1.50 39.59 42.99
CA ASP A 154 -2.80 39.25 43.58
C ASP A 154 -2.69 38.04 44.50
N VAL A 155 -2.08 36.95 44.04
CA VAL A 155 -1.88 35.72 44.83
C VAL A 155 -1.02 35.98 46.08
N ILE A 156 0.05 36.77 45.97
CA ILE A 156 0.88 37.17 47.11
C ILE A 156 0.04 37.99 48.10
N THR A 157 -0.73 38.95 47.60
CA THR A 157 -1.58 39.81 48.43
C THR A 157 -2.65 39.01 49.16
N GLU A 158 -3.29 38.06 48.49
CA GLU A 158 -4.25 37.13 49.08
C GLU A 158 -3.58 36.24 50.15
N THR A 159 -2.40 35.70 49.84
CA THR A 159 -1.63 34.85 50.76
C THR A 159 -1.24 35.63 52.02
N LEU A 160 -0.70 36.83 51.88
CA LEU A 160 -0.35 37.70 53.02
C LEU A 160 -1.59 38.18 53.79
N SER A 161 -2.73 38.29 53.11
CA SER A 161 -3.99 38.68 53.73
C SER A 161 -4.66 37.55 54.51
N SER A 162 -4.22 36.30 54.30
CA SER A 162 -4.71 35.11 54.97
C SER A 162 -4.56 35.21 56.49
N PRO A 163 -5.58 34.84 57.29
CA PRO A 163 -5.50 34.81 58.74
C PRO A 163 -4.34 33.96 59.27
N LEU A 164 -3.99 32.88 58.56
CA LEU A 164 -2.88 32.00 58.91
C LEU A 164 -1.54 32.74 58.81
N PHE A 165 -1.31 33.42 57.68
CA PHE A 165 -0.07 34.16 57.43
C PHE A 165 0.03 35.42 58.26
N LYS A 166 -1.08 36.15 58.46
CA LYS A 166 -1.12 37.30 59.38
C LYS A 166 -0.69 36.91 60.78
N LYS A 167 -1.24 35.80 61.31
CA LYS A 167 -0.88 35.31 62.63
C LYS A 167 0.58 34.89 62.72
N GLN A 168 1.08 34.15 61.72
CA GLN A 168 2.51 33.80 61.65
C GLN A 168 3.39 35.05 61.61
N PHE A 169 3.04 36.03 60.77
CA PHE A 169 3.78 37.28 60.66
C PHE A 169 3.77 38.09 61.97
N GLU A 170 2.63 38.16 62.66
CA GLU A 170 2.51 38.79 63.98
C GLU A 170 3.35 38.06 65.05
N ASP A 171 3.35 36.73 65.05
CA ASP A 171 4.12 35.92 65.99
C ASP A 171 5.63 36.07 65.75
N GLU A 172 6.08 36.06 64.49
CA GLU A 172 7.46 36.36 64.11
C GLU A 172 7.88 37.78 64.48
N LEU A 173 7.02 38.79 64.28
CA LEU A 173 7.28 40.18 64.68
C LEU A 173 7.44 40.32 66.20
N LYS A 174 6.55 39.69 66.99
CA LYS A 174 6.67 39.67 68.46
C LYS A 174 7.96 39.00 68.90
N LYS A 175 8.34 37.89 68.26
CA LYS A 175 9.58 37.19 68.53
C LYS A 175 10.79 38.08 68.23
N ALA A 176 10.82 38.72 67.07
CA ALA A 176 11.88 39.65 66.67
C ALA A 176 12.03 40.84 67.63
N ALA A 177 10.91 41.46 68.02
CA ALA A 177 10.89 42.56 68.99
C ALA A 177 11.43 42.13 70.36
N SER A 178 11.01 40.95 70.84
CA SER A 178 11.47 40.40 72.12
C SER A 178 12.95 40.00 72.13
N SER A 179 13.52 39.65 70.97
CA SER A 179 14.97 39.43 70.83
C SER A 179 15.74 40.75 70.79
N SER A 180 15.23 41.79 70.12
CA SER A 180 15.88 43.10 70.10
C SER A 180 15.91 43.80 71.47
N GLU A 181 14.87 43.62 72.29
CA GLU A 181 14.85 44.13 73.67
C GLU A 181 15.83 43.37 74.59
N LYS A 182 16.14 42.10 74.30
CA LYS A 182 17.15 41.31 75.03
C LYS A 182 18.58 41.58 74.60
N GLU A 183 18.82 42.08 73.38
CA GLU A 183 20.14 42.51 72.91
C GLU A 183 20.49 43.95 73.30
N SER A 184 19.52 44.74 73.75
CA SER A 184 19.70 46.14 74.16
C SER A 184 19.69 46.38 75.68
N GLN A 185 19.73 45.30 76.47
CA GLN A 185 20.04 45.28 77.91
C GLN A 185 21.36 44.56 78.17
#